data_AF-A0A316S2K7-F1
#
_entry.id   AF-A0A316S2K7-F1
#
_cell.length_a   1.000
_cell.length_b   1.000
_cell.length_c   1.000
_cell.angle_alpha   90.00
_cell.angle_beta   90.00
_cell.angle_gamma   90.00
#
_symmetry.space_group_name_H-M   'P 1'
#
loop_
_entity.id
_entity.type
_entity.pdbx_description
1 polymer ?
#
loop_
_entity_poly.entity_id
_entity_poly.type
_entity_poly.pdbx_seq_one_letter_code
_entity_poly.pdbx_strand_id
1 'polypeptide(L)'
;MNNRRFIRIQLLLLFILLLACCIWSCSGKQDAPDGTASAGATSALPDTGSETTAEPETASENAPATETETETETATETVTEPETSFNEGKVDYAIVDGTVIATPQDGYSLGLDITDRTDLIGICYTMWFNAIHGDGEGKLEGCLNVEELIAQYGFSAKYGFGNEKEQHNHLHQFHYWSEPAQGYYRSTDTDAIRNNMTLLYNAGVDFLILDYTYAHAGYRLGSWEWINYIGKPMNALLDTIMQMRAEGLGTPYVVMWMNDDSLFDAIYQSFYSVEKWTDCFVFWNDKPFIMRWNAGLDDIDTKYFTVRGMSGLHGASTAQWSYLQANNKRTVSYFGDDPEHVSVCVAAQLSYMSDPHSANGRAGGVFWYSQWLTAFKIHPKIVSVTWWNEWTAQLYYFDSPGYVFTDNFNQEYSRDIEPMKGGHGDQYYRWLCEYIRAYRAGEDCPVLVEPGYESKAARALRLFLR
;
A
#
# COMPACT_ATOMS: atom_id res chain seq x y z
N MET A 1 -35.45 6.07 -20.18
CA MET A 1 -35.00 5.03 -21.16
C MET A 1 -33.47 4.92 -21.28
N ASN A 2 -32.69 5.48 -20.32
CA ASN A 2 -31.21 5.43 -20.26
C ASN A 2 -30.62 4.09 -19.74
N ASN A 3 -31.42 3.21 -19.13
CA ASN A 3 -30.87 2.04 -18.41
C ASN A 3 -30.47 0.83 -19.26
N ARG A 4 -30.83 0.74 -20.55
CA ARG A 4 -30.45 -0.43 -21.37
C ARG A 4 -29.19 -0.22 -22.24
N ARG A 5 -28.70 1.02 -22.38
CA ARG A 5 -27.49 1.36 -23.13
C ARG A 5 -26.21 1.40 -22.27
N PHE A 6 -26.29 1.81 -21.00
CA PHE A 6 -25.15 1.83 -20.05
C PHE A 6 -24.70 0.42 -19.62
N ILE A 7 -25.67 -0.48 -19.42
CA ILE A 7 -25.44 -1.88 -19.00
C ILE A 7 -24.73 -2.71 -20.10
N ARG A 8 -24.90 -2.38 -21.38
CA ARG A 8 -24.24 -3.10 -22.50
C ARG A 8 -22.79 -2.65 -22.77
N ILE A 9 -22.36 -1.52 -22.20
CA ILE A 9 -21.04 -0.93 -22.46
C ILE A 9 -20.05 -1.30 -21.35
N GLN A 10 -20.48 -1.41 -20.08
CA GLN A 10 -19.65 -1.97 -19.01
C GLN A 10 -19.37 -3.47 -19.18
N LEU A 11 -20.30 -4.24 -19.77
CA LEU A 11 -20.06 -5.64 -20.16
C LEU A 11 -19.04 -5.78 -21.32
N LEU A 12 -18.83 -4.73 -22.13
CA LEU A 12 -17.96 -4.72 -23.31
C LEU A 12 -16.49 -4.41 -22.96
N LEU A 13 -16.24 -3.57 -21.95
CA LEU A 13 -14.88 -3.21 -21.50
C LEU A 13 -14.27 -4.28 -20.58
N LEU A 14 -15.11 -4.93 -19.77
CA LEU A 14 -14.70 -6.06 -18.95
C LEU A 14 -14.26 -7.28 -19.79
N PHE A 15 -14.87 -7.48 -20.97
CA PHE A 15 -14.50 -8.57 -21.89
C PHE A 15 -13.17 -8.33 -22.64
N ILE A 16 -12.69 -7.08 -22.72
CA ILE A 16 -11.47 -6.69 -23.45
C ILE A 16 -10.23 -6.70 -22.54
N LEU A 17 -10.37 -6.36 -21.25
CA LEU A 17 -9.28 -6.44 -20.26
C LEU A 17 -8.95 -7.90 -19.86
N LEU A 18 -9.98 -8.75 -19.75
CA LEU A 18 -9.83 -10.18 -19.49
C LEU A 18 -9.12 -10.93 -20.65
N LEU A 19 -9.24 -10.45 -21.89
CA LEU A 19 -8.51 -11.02 -23.04
C LEU A 19 -7.02 -10.65 -23.06
N ALA A 20 -6.62 -9.51 -22.48
CA ALA A 20 -5.22 -9.07 -22.47
C ALA A 20 -4.37 -9.80 -21.42
N CYS A 21 -4.94 -10.16 -20.27
CA CYS A 21 -4.22 -10.92 -19.23
C CYS A 21 -4.12 -12.42 -19.56
N CYS A 22 -5.02 -12.99 -20.37
CA CYS A 22 -4.98 -14.42 -20.72
C CYS A 22 -4.00 -14.78 -21.88
N ILE A 23 -3.56 -13.83 -22.70
CA ILE A 23 -2.79 -14.11 -23.93
C ILE A 23 -1.27 -14.09 -23.72
N TRP A 24 -0.72 -13.56 -22.61
CA TRP A 24 0.73 -13.38 -22.48
C TRP A 24 1.50 -14.34 -21.56
N SER A 25 0.88 -15.35 -20.95
CA SER A 25 1.67 -16.32 -20.13
C SER A 25 1.31 -17.79 -20.29
N CYS A 26 0.42 -18.14 -21.22
CA CYS A 26 0.27 -19.51 -21.71
C CYS A 26 1.04 -19.70 -23.03
N SER A 27 2.38 -19.54 -23.05
CA SER A 27 3.32 -20.26 -23.95
C SER A 27 4.68 -19.54 -24.11
N GLY A 28 5.66 -19.95 -23.29
CA GLY A 28 7.08 -19.77 -23.57
C GLY A 28 7.81 -21.05 -23.21
N LYS A 29 7.90 -21.98 -24.17
CA LYS A 29 8.64 -23.24 -24.04
C LYS A 29 10.13 -22.95 -23.83
N GLN A 30 10.70 -23.47 -22.74
CA GLN A 30 12.15 -23.66 -22.62
C GLN A 30 12.51 -25.00 -23.26
N ASP A 31 13.22 -24.92 -24.39
CA ASP A 31 13.93 -26.05 -24.98
C ASP A 31 15.14 -26.41 -24.11
N ALA A 32 15.22 -27.67 -23.70
CA ALA A 32 16.41 -28.27 -23.11
C ALA A 32 17.29 -28.86 -24.22
N PRO A 33 18.63 -28.77 -24.14
CA PRO A 33 19.50 -29.64 -24.91
C PRO A 33 19.88 -30.89 -24.12
N ASP A 34 19.73 -32.03 -24.79
CA ASP A 34 20.25 -33.34 -24.42
C ASP A 34 21.78 -33.34 -24.23
N GLY A 35 22.24 -34.14 -23.27
CA GLY A 35 23.65 -34.46 -23.06
C GLY A 35 23.82 -35.59 -22.05
N THR A 36 23.82 -36.83 -22.55
CA THR A 36 24.00 -38.09 -21.82
C THR A 36 25.44 -38.29 -21.32
N ALA A 37 25.62 -38.78 -20.10
CA ALA A 37 26.59 -39.84 -19.76
C ALA A 37 26.43 -40.37 -18.32
N SER A 38 26.26 -41.69 -18.25
CA SER A 38 26.24 -42.62 -17.11
C SER A 38 27.53 -42.62 -16.26
N ALA A 39 27.43 -42.80 -14.94
CA ALA A 39 27.89 -44.01 -14.19
C ALA A 39 28.16 -43.75 -12.68
N GLY A 40 27.61 -44.61 -11.82
CA GLY A 40 28.41 -45.33 -10.81
C GLY A 40 28.66 -44.72 -9.41
N ALA A 41 27.97 -45.32 -8.43
CA ALA A 41 28.52 -45.90 -7.19
C ALA A 41 28.67 -45.09 -5.87
N THR A 42 28.03 -45.66 -4.84
CA THR A 42 28.51 -45.96 -3.46
C THR A 42 28.67 -44.88 -2.39
N SER A 43 27.73 -44.96 -1.43
CA SER A 43 27.90 -45.17 0.03
C SER A 43 28.93 -44.40 0.89
N ALA A 44 28.40 -43.98 2.04
CA ALA A 44 28.95 -44.08 3.40
C ALA A 44 29.43 -42.78 4.08
N LEU A 45 28.79 -42.51 5.22
CA LEU A 45 29.25 -41.71 6.37
C LEU A 45 30.65 -42.17 6.83
N PRO A 46 31.37 -41.35 7.61
CA PRO A 46 31.29 -41.56 9.06
C PRO A 46 31.25 -40.29 9.92
N ASP A 47 30.71 -40.54 11.10
CA ASP A 47 30.75 -39.81 12.36
C ASP A 47 32.18 -39.84 12.97
N THR A 48 32.52 -38.84 13.80
CA THR A 48 33.43 -38.94 14.96
C THR A 48 33.60 -37.56 15.60
N GLY A 49 33.18 -37.44 16.85
CA GLY A 49 33.44 -36.28 17.70
C GLY A 49 34.81 -36.30 18.38
N SER A 50 35.11 -35.21 19.09
CA SER A 50 35.92 -35.22 20.32
C SER A 50 35.76 -33.91 21.07
N GLU A 51 35.54 -34.06 22.37
CA GLU A 51 35.53 -33.05 23.44
C GLU A 51 36.93 -32.45 23.69
N THR A 52 36.98 -31.27 24.32
CA THR A 52 37.88 -30.92 25.45
C THR A 52 37.48 -29.55 26.01
N THR A 53 36.81 -29.47 27.17
CA THR A 53 37.33 -29.25 28.54
C THR A 53 37.63 -27.78 28.87
N ALA A 54 36.88 -27.25 29.84
CA ALA A 54 37.05 -25.98 30.53
C ALA A 54 38.05 -26.10 31.69
N GLU A 55 38.63 -24.97 32.15
CA GLU A 55 38.75 -24.57 33.57
C GLU A 55 39.52 -23.22 33.75
N PRO A 56 39.49 -22.54 34.93
CA PRO A 56 39.09 -21.12 35.06
C PRO A 56 40.13 -20.26 35.84
N GLU A 57 39.64 -19.23 36.55
CA GLU A 57 40.31 -18.32 37.54
C GLU A 57 40.79 -16.96 36.98
N THR A 58 40.70 -15.80 37.67
CA THR A 58 40.48 -15.44 39.09
C THR A 58 40.09 -13.95 39.20
N ALA A 59 39.49 -13.57 40.33
CA ALA A 59 39.16 -12.19 40.72
C ALA A 59 40.34 -11.47 41.41
N SER A 60 40.37 -10.14 41.38
CA SER A 60 41.13 -9.30 42.32
C SER A 60 40.55 -7.88 42.44
N GLU A 61 40.46 -7.40 43.68
CA GLU A 61 39.93 -6.11 44.14
C GLU A 61 40.96 -4.95 44.13
N ASN A 62 40.41 -3.74 43.94
CA ASN A 62 40.62 -2.43 44.59
C ASN A 62 41.97 -1.64 44.65
N ALA A 63 41.88 -0.44 44.02
CA ALA A 63 42.19 0.93 44.51
C ALA A 63 43.63 1.50 44.43
N PRO A 64 43.83 2.84 44.45
CA PRO A 64 43.03 3.97 43.92
C PRO A 64 43.86 4.96 43.05
N ALA A 65 43.24 5.80 42.21
CA ALA A 65 43.94 6.91 41.56
C ALA A 65 43.05 8.15 41.34
N THR A 66 43.33 9.15 42.18
CA THR A 66 43.42 10.60 41.94
C THR A 66 42.64 11.20 40.76
N GLU A 67 41.68 12.05 41.12
CA GLU A 67 40.97 12.98 40.24
C GLU A 67 41.93 13.96 39.56
N THR A 68 41.78 14.13 38.24
CA THR A 68 42.29 15.30 37.51
C THR A 68 41.21 15.66 36.50
N GLU A 69 40.47 16.73 36.79
CA GLU A 69 39.47 17.32 35.91
C GLU A 69 40.11 17.69 34.57
N THR A 70 39.59 17.10 33.49
CA THR A 70 39.85 17.56 32.13
C THR A 70 38.51 17.94 31.55
N GLU A 71 38.26 19.25 31.41
CA GLU A 71 37.13 19.79 30.68
C GLU A 71 37.12 19.19 29.27
N THR A 72 36.12 18.36 29.01
CA THR A 72 35.83 17.89 27.66
C THR A 72 34.69 18.78 27.17
N GLU A 73 34.97 19.64 26.19
CA GLU A 73 33.93 20.33 25.42
C GLU A 73 33.05 19.26 24.79
N THR A 74 31.90 18.99 25.41
CA THR A 74 30.84 18.23 24.79
C THR A 74 30.26 19.11 23.70
N ALA A 75 30.69 18.87 22.46
CA ALA A 75 29.96 19.34 21.29
C ALA A 75 28.53 18.85 21.44
N THR A 76 27.60 19.77 21.67
CA THR A 76 26.17 19.50 21.61
C THR A 76 25.89 19.14 20.16
N GLU A 77 25.92 17.85 19.83
CA GLU A 77 25.20 17.36 18.67
C GLU A 77 23.76 17.77 18.89
N THR A 78 23.34 18.80 18.17
CA THR A 78 21.93 19.08 17.94
C THR A 78 21.36 17.80 17.37
N VAL A 79 20.64 17.05 18.21
CA VAL A 79 19.68 16.06 17.75
C VAL A 79 18.71 16.86 16.91
N THR A 80 18.93 16.88 15.60
CA THR A 80 17.93 17.36 14.65
C THR A 80 16.73 16.46 14.86
N GLU A 81 15.66 17.01 15.40
CA GLU A 81 14.38 16.30 15.40
C GLU A 81 14.14 15.81 13.97
N PRO A 82 13.65 14.57 13.80
CA PRO A 82 13.39 14.05 12.46
C PRO A 82 12.51 15.08 11.74
N GLU A 83 12.96 15.52 10.55
CA GLU A 83 12.18 16.45 9.75
C GLU A 83 10.76 15.88 9.62
N THR A 84 9.80 16.52 10.27
CA THR A 84 8.41 16.13 10.12
C THR A 84 8.06 16.27 8.64
N SER A 85 7.25 15.35 8.12
CA SER A 85 6.65 15.52 6.81
C SER A 85 5.78 16.78 6.77
N PHE A 86 5.27 17.25 7.91
CA PHE A 86 4.46 18.47 7.96
C PHE A 86 5.26 19.77 7.91
N ASN A 87 4.68 20.74 7.20
CA ASN A 87 5.24 22.06 6.90
C ASN A 87 5.10 23.09 8.04
N GLU A 88 4.96 22.67 9.30
CA GLU A 88 4.82 23.62 10.41
C GLU A 88 6.03 24.54 10.49
N GLY A 89 5.79 25.86 10.40
CA GLY A 89 6.84 26.88 10.34
C GLY A 89 7.61 26.95 9.00
N LYS A 90 7.29 26.10 8.01
CA LYS A 90 7.92 26.06 6.68
C LYS A 90 7.04 26.72 5.60
N VAL A 91 5.71 26.67 5.77
CA VAL A 91 4.73 27.19 4.82
C VAL A 91 3.62 27.93 5.56
N ASP A 92 3.27 29.13 5.09
CA ASP A 92 2.11 29.88 5.55
C ASP A 92 0.89 29.56 4.70
N TYR A 93 -0.26 29.40 5.36
CA TYR A 93 -1.54 29.15 4.71
C TYR A 93 -2.50 30.29 5.01
N ALA A 94 -3.09 30.87 3.97
CA ALA A 94 -4.09 31.93 4.08
C ALA A 94 -5.32 31.61 3.23
N ILE A 95 -6.52 31.90 3.76
CA ILE A 95 -7.77 31.78 3.00
C ILE A 95 -8.06 33.13 2.34
N VAL A 96 -8.03 33.17 1.01
CA VAL A 96 -8.34 34.34 0.18
C VAL A 96 -9.50 33.98 -0.73
N ASP A 97 -10.63 34.69 -0.59
CA ASP A 97 -11.87 34.46 -1.35
C ASP A 97 -12.33 32.98 -1.35
N GLY A 98 -12.17 32.30 -0.22
CA GLY A 98 -12.54 30.90 -0.03
C GLY A 98 -11.57 29.88 -0.65
N THR A 99 -10.43 30.34 -1.20
CA THR A 99 -9.34 29.47 -1.66
C THR A 99 -8.17 29.54 -0.68
N VAL A 100 -7.62 28.40 -0.32
CA VAL A 100 -6.38 28.34 0.46
C VAL A 100 -5.19 28.62 -0.45
N ILE A 101 -4.36 29.58 -0.07
CA ILE A 101 -3.08 29.89 -0.70
C ILE A 101 -1.97 29.44 0.25
N ALA A 102 -1.03 28.65 -0.25
CA ALA A 102 0.19 28.26 0.45
C ALA A 102 1.36 29.12 -0.03
N THR A 103 2.10 29.72 0.91
CA THR A 103 3.29 30.53 0.62
C THR A 103 4.46 29.96 1.41
N PRO A 104 5.52 29.46 0.75
CA PRO A 104 6.67 28.93 1.48
C PRO A 104 7.42 30.08 2.19
N GLN A 105 7.95 29.79 3.37
CA GLN A 105 8.87 30.67 4.07
C GLN A 105 10.22 30.74 3.33
N ASP A 106 11.01 31.78 3.59
CA ASP A 106 12.33 31.95 3.00
C ASP A 106 13.20 30.69 3.23
N GLY A 107 13.70 30.11 2.13
CA GLY A 107 14.54 28.90 2.16
C GLY A 107 13.77 27.57 2.12
N TYR A 108 12.44 27.60 2.07
CA TYR A 108 11.60 26.41 1.92
C TYR A 108 10.88 26.38 0.56
N SER A 109 10.44 25.18 0.17
CA SER A 109 9.68 24.93 -1.06
C SER A 109 8.32 24.32 -0.69
N LEU A 110 7.34 24.46 -1.59
CA LEU A 110 6.06 23.75 -1.47
C LEU A 110 6.23 22.27 -1.87
N GLY A 111 5.46 21.39 -1.21
CA GLY A 111 5.45 19.96 -1.48
C GLY A 111 6.53 19.19 -0.70
N LEU A 112 6.44 17.87 -0.77
CA LEU A 112 7.41 16.97 -0.14
C LEU A 112 8.49 16.56 -1.13
N ASP A 113 9.68 17.12 -1.02
CA ASP A 113 10.84 16.64 -1.79
C ASP A 113 11.45 15.40 -1.12
N ILE A 114 11.40 14.28 -1.83
CA ILE A 114 11.92 12.99 -1.35
C ILE A 114 13.30 12.67 -1.90
N THR A 115 13.93 13.53 -2.70
CA THR A 115 15.18 13.24 -3.42
C THR A 115 16.26 12.65 -2.52
N ASP A 116 16.57 13.32 -1.42
CA ASP A 116 17.60 12.90 -0.47
C ASP A 116 17.04 12.30 0.83
N ARG A 117 15.73 12.02 0.87
CA ARG A 117 15.07 11.44 2.06
C ARG A 117 15.06 9.92 2.02
N THR A 118 15.09 9.31 3.20
CA THR A 118 14.95 7.87 3.41
C THR A 118 13.92 7.61 4.52
N ASP A 119 13.61 6.33 4.78
CA ASP A 119 12.62 5.92 5.78
C ASP A 119 11.21 6.49 5.58
N LEU A 120 10.87 6.71 4.31
CA LEU A 120 9.58 7.23 3.90
C LEU A 120 8.52 6.14 3.89
N ILE A 121 7.31 6.48 4.31
CA ILE A 121 6.16 5.58 4.34
C ILE A 121 5.08 6.07 3.38
N GLY A 122 4.86 5.29 2.32
CA GLY A 122 3.72 5.43 1.43
C GLY A 122 2.58 4.47 1.80
N ILE A 123 1.33 4.81 1.49
CA ILE A 123 0.20 3.87 1.62
C ILE A 123 -0.73 3.93 0.41
N CYS A 124 -1.12 2.78 -0.12
CA CYS A 124 -2.10 2.72 -1.20
C CYS A 124 -3.47 3.22 -0.72
N TYR A 125 -4.15 4.00 -1.57
CA TYR A 125 -5.43 4.65 -1.26
C TYR A 125 -6.36 4.64 -2.48
N THR A 126 -7.61 4.20 -2.27
CA THR A 126 -8.65 4.04 -3.30
C THR A 126 -9.47 5.32 -3.46
N MET A 127 -9.71 5.69 -4.73
CA MET A 127 -10.43 6.92 -5.13
C MET A 127 -11.75 6.65 -5.89
N TRP A 128 -12.27 5.42 -5.83
CA TRP A 128 -13.25 4.93 -6.81
C TRP A 128 -14.70 5.01 -6.35
N PHE A 129 -14.95 5.34 -5.08
CA PHE A 129 -16.29 5.22 -4.49
C PHE A 129 -17.32 6.17 -5.12
N ASN A 130 -16.90 7.31 -5.67
CA ASN A 130 -17.80 8.15 -6.48
C ASN A 130 -18.22 7.49 -7.79
N ALA A 131 -17.32 6.79 -8.47
CA ALA A 131 -17.68 6.08 -9.69
C ALA A 131 -18.58 4.87 -9.42
N ILE A 132 -18.41 4.22 -8.26
CA ILE A 132 -19.21 3.07 -7.84
C ILE A 132 -20.62 3.51 -7.39
N HIS A 133 -20.72 4.55 -6.56
CA HIS A 133 -21.97 4.93 -5.91
C HIS A 133 -22.64 6.17 -6.48
N GLY A 134 -21.99 6.86 -7.42
CA GLY A 134 -22.44 8.14 -7.95
C GLY A 134 -22.32 9.29 -6.94
N ASP A 135 -22.85 10.44 -7.32
CA ASP A 135 -22.87 11.64 -6.47
C ASP A 135 -23.87 11.50 -5.31
N GLY A 136 -23.66 12.30 -4.27
CA GLY A 136 -24.60 12.45 -3.17
C GLY A 136 -24.00 13.27 -2.03
N GLU A 137 -24.89 13.89 -1.26
CA GLU A 137 -24.56 14.60 -0.03
C GLU A 137 -24.97 13.70 1.16
N GLY A 138 -24.04 13.46 2.09
CA GLY A 138 -24.26 12.60 3.24
C GLY A 138 -23.77 11.15 3.07
N LYS A 139 -23.86 10.40 4.18
CA LYS A 139 -23.36 9.02 4.28
C LYS A 139 -24.03 8.09 3.27
N LEU A 140 -23.27 7.10 2.80
CA LEU A 140 -23.81 6.05 1.95
C LEU A 140 -24.64 5.06 2.79
N GLU A 141 -25.77 4.63 2.24
CA GLU A 141 -26.65 3.63 2.85
C GLU A 141 -26.92 2.48 1.86
N GLY A 142 -27.25 1.30 2.37
CA GLY A 142 -27.68 0.16 1.55
C GLY A 142 -26.58 -0.45 0.67
N CYS A 143 -25.31 -0.31 1.07
CA CYS A 143 -24.19 -0.97 0.39
C CYS A 143 -24.28 -2.50 0.54
N LEU A 144 -23.90 -3.24 -0.50
CA LEU A 144 -23.75 -4.69 -0.40
C LEU A 144 -22.55 -4.99 0.50
N ASN A 145 -22.77 -5.67 1.62
CA ASN A 145 -21.74 -6.02 2.60
C ASN A 145 -21.52 -7.53 2.62
N VAL A 146 -20.28 -7.98 2.37
CA VAL A 146 -19.96 -9.41 2.26
C VAL A 146 -20.16 -10.14 3.58
N GLU A 147 -19.73 -9.58 4.72
CA GLU A 147 -19.92 -10.20 6.04
C GLU A 147 -21.41 -10.37 6.37
N GLU A 148 -22.24 -9.36 6.08
CA GLU A 148 -23.70 -9.44 6.28
C GLU A 148 -24.33 -10.50 5.37
N LEU A 149 -23.95 -10.55 4.09
CA LEU A 149 -24.45 -11.55 3.14
C LEU A 149 -23.99 -12.98 3.49
N ILE A 150 -22.76 -13.16 3.97
CA ILE A 150 -22.26 -14.44 4.49
C ILE A 150 -23.07 -14.85 5.71
N ALA A 151 -23.29 -13.95 6.67
CA ALA A 151 -24.04 -14.26 7.88
C ALA A 151 -25.49 -14.65 7.56
N GLN A 152 -26.10 -14.01 6.56
CA GLN A 152 -27.49 -14.26 6.19
C GLN A 152 -27.67 -15.52 5.31
N TYR A 153 -26.79 -15.74 4.33
CA TYR A 153 -26.99 -16.74 3.28
C TYR A 153 -25.91 -17.82 3.21
N GLY A 154 -24.79 -17.62 3.89
CA GLY A 154 -23.55 -18.37 3.66
C GLY A 154 -22.90 -18.01 2.32
N PHE A 155 -21.65 -18.46 2.11
CA PHE A 155 -20.95 -18.34 0.83
C PHE A 155 -20.25 -19.64 0.46
N SER A 156 -20.27 -20.01 -0.82
CA SER A 156 -19.46 -21.09 -1.37
C SER A 156 -19.03 -20.78 -2.81
N ALA A 157 -17.86 -21.26 -3.22
CA ALA A 157 -17.43 -21.11 -4.61
C ALA A 157 -18.43 -21.74 -5.61
N LYS A 158 -19.18 -22.77 -5.21
CA LYS A 158 -20.17 -23.42 -6.08
C LYS A 158 -21.45 -22.58 -6.28
N TYR A 159 -21.94 -21.91 -5.24
CA TYR A 159 -23.26 -21.27 -5.25
C TYR A 159 -23.23 -19.76 -5.04
N GLY A 160 -22.08 -19.19 -4.68
CA GLY A 160 -21.93 -17.81 -4.22
C GLY A 160 -22.63 -17.63 -2.87
N PHE A 161 -23.29 -16.49 -2.68
CA PHE A 161 -24.17 -16.22 -1.55
C PHE A 161 -25.45 -17.05 -1.65
N GLY A 162 -25.64 -18.00 -0.73
CA GLY A 162 -26.79 -18.91 -0.72
C GLY A 162 -26.44 -20.36 -1.03
N ASN A 163 -27.37 -21.08 -1.68
CA ASN A 163 -27.27 -22.52 -1.92
C ASN A 163 -27.86 -22.92 -3.29
N GLU A 164 -27.96 -24.22 -3.55
CA GLU A 164 -28.49 -24.75 -4.82
C GLU A 164 -29.89 -24.26 -5.17
N LYS A 165 -30.74 -23.99 -4.18
CA LYS A 165 -32.14 -23.62 -4.39
C LYS A 165 -32.35 -22.12 -4.49
N GLU A 166 -31.45 -21.32 -3.93
CA GLU A 166 -31.61 -19.87 -3.80
C GLU A 166 -30.24 -19.17 -3.74
N GLN A 167 -29.98 -18.27 -4.69
CA GLN A 167 -28.72 -17.55 -4.85
C GLN A 167 -28.93 -16.04 -4.84
N HIS A 168 -28.09 -15.30 -4.13
CA HIS A 168 -28.13 -13.85 -3.93
C HIS A 168 -26.83 -13.18 -4.38
N ASN A 169 -26.38 -13.51 -5.60
CA ASN A 169 -24.98 -13.31 -6.00
C ASN A 169 -24.60 -11.93 -6.54
N HIS A 170 -25.55 -11.06 -6.87
CA HIS A 170 -25.26 -9.68 -7.33
C HIS A 170 -24.03 -9.55 -8.27
N LEU A 171 -23.94 -10.42 -9.27
CA LEU A 171 -22.73 -10.57 -10.10
C LEU A 171 -22.27 -9.24 -10.69
N HIS A 172 -20.95 -9.04 -10.68
CA HIS A 172 -20.25 -7.85 -11.16
C HIS A 172 -20.54 -6.55 -10.39
N GLN A 173 -21.33 -6.59 -9.33
CA GLN A 173 -21.51 -5.43 -8.44
C GLN A 173 -20.36 -5.37 -7.43
N PHE A 174 -19.99 -4.15 -7.04
CA PHE A 174 -19.05 -3.92 -5.96
C PHE A 174 -19.72 -4.22 -4.62
N HIS A 175 -19.06 -5.04 -3.81
CA HIS A 175 -19.44 -5.36 -2.44
C HIS A 175 -18.37 -4.82 -1.51
N TYR A 176 -18.77 -4.17 -0.43
CA TYR A 176 -17.90 -3.87 0.70
C TYR A 176 -17.58 -5.16 1.43
N TRP A 177 -16.30 -5.44 1.69
CA TRP A 177 -15.96 -6.63 2.47
C TRP A 177 -16.42 -6.49 3.93
N SER A 178 -16.52 -5.26 4.46
CA SER A 178 -17.20 -4.90 5.73
C SER A 178 -17.54 -3.40 5.79
N GLU A 179 -18.14 -2.92 6.90
CA GLU A 179 -18.44 -1.50 7.14
C GLU A 179 -17.23 -0.78 7.77
N PRO A 180 -16.76 0.34 7.19
CA PRO A 180 -15.77 1.21 7.85
C PRO A 180 -16.29 1.75 9.19
N ALA A 181 -15.42 2.01 10.16
CA ALA A 181 -15.81 2.54 11.47
C ALA A 181 -16.53 3.89 11.37
N GLN A 182 -16.18 4.69 10.36
CA GLN A 182 -16.83 5.97 10.05
C GLN A 182 -18.14 5.83 9.25
N GLY A 183 -18.52 4.60 8.87
CA GLY A 183 -19.62 4.29 7.97
C GLY A 183 -19.19 4.35 6.50
N TYR A 184 -20.08 3.93 5.60
CA TYR A 184 -19.81 3.97 4.16
C TYR A 184 -19.72 5.41 3.63
N TYR A 185 -18.76 5.67 2.76
CA TYR A 185 -18.48 7.02 2.25
C TYR A 185 -18.11 7.04 0.76
N ARG A 186 -18.33 8.20 0.14
CA ARG A 186 -17.87 8.48 -1.23
C ARG A 186 -16.45 9.05 -1.18
N SER A 187 -15.71 8.96 -2.27
CA SER A 187 -14.38 9.57 -2.37
C SER A 187 -14.41 11.11 -2.35
N THR A 188 -15.59 11.73 -2.45
CA THR A 188 -15.83 13.17 -2.26
C THR A 188 -16.38 13.55 -0.89
N ASP A 189 -16.54 12.58 0.02
CA ASP A 189 -17.01 12.86 1.38
C ASP A 189 -15.88 13.52 2.18
N THR A 190 -16.01 14.81 2.44
CA THR A 190 -14.98 15.60 3.12
C THR A 190 -14.75 15.16 4.56
N ASP A 191 -15.79 14.69 5.26
CA ASP A 191 -15.62 14.22 6.64
C ASP A 191 -14.79 12.94 6.66
N ALA A 192 -15.03 12.04 5.69
CA ALA A 192 -14.25 10.82 5.56
C ALA A 192 -12.79 11.10 5.15
N ILE A 193 -12.57 12.03 4.23
CA ILE A 193 -11.23 12.47 3.84
C ILE A 193 -10.50 13.05 5.06
N ARG A 194 -11.12 13.95 5.83
CA ARG A 194 -10.50 14.56 7.01
C ARG A 194 -10.11 13.52 8.06
N ASN A 195 -11.00 12.57 8.33
CA ASN A 195 -10.72 11.47 9.24
C ASN A 195 -9.53 10.61 8.74
N ASN A 196 -9.53 10.23 7.47
CA ASN A 196 -8.44 9.45 6.88
C ASN A 196 -7.10 10.20 6.91
N MET A 197 -7.08 11.48 6.57
CA MET A 197 -5.85 12.29 6.58
C MET A 197 -5.31 12.44 8.00
N THR A 198 -6.20 12.63 8.98
CA THR A 198 -5.82 12.73 10.40
C THR A 198 -5.20 11.42 10.88
N LEU A 199 -5.84 10.28 10.62
CA LEU A 199 -5.33 8.97 11.04
C LEU A 199 -3.98 8.66 10.37
N LEU A 200 -3.90 8.81 9.05
CA LEU A 200 -2.69 8.49 8.31
C LEU A 200 -1.52 9.42 8.67
N TYR A 201 -1.78 10.71 8.85
CA TYR A 201 -0.76 11.65 9.34
C TYR A 201 -0.26 11.24 10.74
N ASN A 202 -1.17 10.96 11.67
CA ASN A 202 -0.82 10.57 13.03
C ASN A 202 -0.09 9.21 13.10
N ALA A 203 -0.33 8.32 12.14
CA ALA A 203 0.44 7.09 12.00
C ALA A 203 1.88 7.32 11.50
N GLY A 204 2.18 8.50 10.96
CA GLY A 204 3.48 8.82 10.37
C GLY A 204 3.59 8.47 8.89
N VAL A 205 2.46 8.32 8.18
CA VAL A 205 2.46 8.14 6.73
C VAL A 205 2.81 9.45 6.05
N ASP A 206 3.81 9.43 5.17
CA ASP A 206 4.29 10.61 4.46
C ASP A 206 3.45 10.94 3.24
N PHE A 207 3.04 9.92 2.48
CA PHE A 207 2.21 10.14 1.29
C PHE A 207 1.24 9.01 0.97
N LEU A 208 0.15 9.37 0.32
CA LEU A 208 -0.80 8.45 -0.28
C LEU A 208 -0.34 8.10 -1.69
N ILE A 209 -0.54 6.83 -2.07
CA ILE A 209 -0.42 6.36 -3.45
C ILE A 209 -1.83 6.12 -3.97
N LEU A 210 -2.35 7.09 -4.73
CA LEU A 210 -3.71 7.11 -5.23
C LEU A 210 -3.87 6.16 -6.41
N ASP A 211 -4.72 5.15 -6.27
CA ASP A 211 -4.92 4.14 -7.31
C ASP A 211 -5.79 4.65 -8.46
N TYR A 212 -5.15 4.79 -9.62
CA TYR A 212 -5.75 5.10 -10.92
C TYR A 212 -5.26 4.11 -11.98
N THR A 213 -4.95 2.88 -11.59
CA THR A 213 -4.36 1.86 -12.46
C THR A 213 -5.28 1.37 -13.57
N TYR A 214 -6.58 1.68 -13.49
CA TYR A 214 -7.55 1.43 -14.56
C TYR A 214 -7.84 2.65 -15.43
N ALA A 215 -7.30 3.83 -15.09
CA ALA A 215 -7.48 5.02 -15.90
C ALA A 215 -6.60 4.94 -17.16
N HIS A 216 -7.24 5.05 -18.33
CA HIS A 216 -6.60 4.96 -19.64
C HIS A 216 -7.06 6.11 -20.55
N ALA A 217 -6.53 6.20 -21.77
CA ALA A 217 -6.83 7.26 -22.76
C ALA A 217 -8.33 7.53 -23.08
N GLY A 218 -9.23 6.66 -22.63
CA GLY A 218 -10.68 6.85 -22.73
C GLY A 218 -11.26 7.79 -21.67
N TYR A 219 -10.55 7.99 -20.56
CA TYR A 219 -10.90 8.87 -19.45
C TYR A 219 -10.52 10.32 -19.82
N ARG A 220 -11.04 10.78 -20.95
CA ARG A 220 -10.71 12.11 -21.49
C ARG A 220 -11.31 13.18 -20.59
N LEU A 221 -10.68 14.36 -20.55
CA LEU A 221 -11.23 15.53 -19.87
C LEU A 221 -12.70 15.75 -20.24
N GLY A 222 -13.57 15.80 -19.23
CA GLY A 222 -15.01 15.96 -19.38
C GLY A 222 -15.80 14.67 -19.65
N SER A 223 -15.15 13.51 -19.81
CA SER A 223 -15.84 12.22 -19.85
C SER A 223 -16.45 11.87 -18.48
N TRP A 224 -17.44 10.99 -18.47
CA TRP A 224 -18.03 10.51 -17.21
C TRP A 224 -16.97 9.83 -16.34
N GLU A 225 -16.08 9.07 -16.95
CA GLU A 225 -14.99 8.38 -16.28
C GLU A 225 -14.01 9.39 -15.64
N TRP A 226 -13.56 10.39 -16.39
CA TRP A 226 -12.73 11.46 -15.83
C TRP A 226 -13.43 12.14 -14.66
N ILE A 227 -14.68 12.56 -14.83
CA ILE A 227 -15.41 13.32 -13.81
C ILE A 227 -15.55 12.53 -12.50
N ASN A 228 -15.85 11.22 -12.57
CA ASN A 228 -16.25 10.44 -11.39
C ASN A 228 -15.13 9.58 -10.79
N TYR A 229 -14.12 9.18 -11.57
CA TYR A 229 -12.94 8.51 -11.01
C TYR A 229 -11.87 9.53 -10.59
N ILE A 230 -11.58 10.53 -11.43
CA ILE A 230 -10.41 11.40 -11.23
C ILE A 230 -10.82 12.78 -10.74
N GLY A 231 -11.55 13.54 -11.56
CA GLY A 231 -11.88 14.94 -11.36
C GLY A 231 -12.46 15.26 -9.99
N LYS A 232 -13.68 14.81 -9.70
CA LYS A 232 -14.34 15.13 -8.42
C LYS A 232 -13.58 14.57 -7.21
N PRO A 233 -13.14 13.30 -7.19
CA PRO A 233 -12.38 12.77 -6.05
C PRO A 233 -11.08 13.52 -5.79
N MET A 234 -10.29 13.84 -6.82
CA MET A 234 -9.05 14.62 -6.68
C MET A 234 -9.32 16.03 -6.15
N ASN A 235 -10.32 16.75 -6.69
CA ASN A 235 -10.67 18.07 -6.20
C ASN A 235 -11.04 18.03 -4.71
N ALA A 236 -11.92 17.09 -4.32
CA ALA A 236 -12.34 16.95 -2.92
C ALA A 236 -11.16 16.61 -1.99
N LEU A 237 -10.28 15.69 -2.39
CA LEU A 237 -9.10 15.32 -1.61
C LEU A 237 -8.13 16.49 -1.43
N LEU A 238 -7.72 17.13 -2.54
CA LEU A 238 -6.74 18.21 -2.51
C LEU A 238 -7.27 19.46 -1.81
N ASP A 239 -8.52 19.86 -2.06
CA ASP A 239 -9.14 21.00 -1.37
C ASP A 239 -9.29 20.73 0.14
N THR A 240 -9.63 19.49 0.52
CA THR A 240 -9.71 19.12 1.94
C THR A 240 -8.34 19.12 2.61
N ILE A 241 -7.29 18.62 1.95
CA ILE A 241 -5.91 18.68 2.45
C ILE A 241 -5.50 20.14 2.69
N MET A 242 -5.70 21.01 1.70
CA MET A 242 -5.32 22.42 1.83
C MET A 242 -6.10 23.11 2.95
N GLN A 243 -7.40 22.83 3.08
CA GLN A 243 -8.23 23.37 4.17
C GLN A 243 -7.75 22.89 5.55
N MET A 244 -7.42 21.61 5.70
CA MET A 244 -6.84 21.07 6.94
C MET A 244 -5.52 21.76 7.29
N ARG A 245 -4.63 21.98 6.31
CA ARG A 245 -3.35 22.67 6.53
C ARG A 245 -3.53 24.13 6.93
N ALA A 246 -4.50 24.83 6.33
CA ALA A 246 -4.88 26.18 6.73
C ALA A 246 -5.44 26.27 8.17
N GLU A 247 -5.97 25.17 8.69
CA GLU A 247 -6.43 25.04 10.08
C GLU A 247 -5.29 24.62 11.04
N GLY A 248 -4.06 24.47 10.54
CA GLY A 248 -2.90 24.05 11.32
C GLY A 248 -2.81 22.53 11.53
N LEU A 249 -3.52 21.73 10.73
CA LEU A 249 -3.49 20.27 10.82
C LEU A 249 -2.51 19.67 9.80
N GLY A 250 -1.77 18.66 10.23
CA GLY A 250 -0.93 17.86 9.35
C GLY A 250 -1.71 16.87 8.49
N THR A 251 -1.23 16.65 7.27
CA THR A 251 -1.78 15.67 6.33
C THR A 251 -0.64 14.99 5.56
N PRO A 252 -0.81 13.73 5.13
CA PRO A 252 0.08 13.14 4.13
C PRO A 252 0.03 13.92 2.81
N TYR A 253 1.07 13.78 2.00
CA TYR A 253 1.15 14.25 0.62
C TYR A 253 0.52 13.21 -0.32
N VAL A 254 0.46 13.49 -1.63
CA VAL A 254 -0.15 12.59 -2.60
C VAL A 254 0.74 12.30 -3.80
N VAL A 255 0.70 11.05 -4.25
CA VAL A 255 1.31 10.52 -5.48
C VAL A 255 0.22 9.78 -6.24
N MET A 256 0.08 10.02 -7.54
CA MET A 256 -0.86 9.26 -8.37
C MET A 256 -0.20 8.01 -8.95
N TRP A 257 -0.92 6.89 -8.98
CA TRP A 257 -0.51 5.65 -9.63
C TRP A 257 -1.40 5.34 -10.83
N MET A 258 -0.85 5.60 -12.02
CA MET A 258 -1.56 5.55 -13.30
C MET A 258 -1.34 4.22 -14.01
N ASN A 259 -2.21 3.88 -14.97
CA ASN A 259 -1.96 2.74 -15.86
C ASN A 259 -0.74 2.99 -16.76
N ASP A 260 -0.76 4.11 -17.48
CA ASP A 260 0.19 4.50 -18.51
C ASP A 260 0.30 6.04 -18.59
N ASP A 261 1.06 6.54 -19.55
CA ASP A 261 1.34 7.96 -19.75
C ASP A 261 0.22 8.72 -20.49
N SER A 262 -0.84 8.03 -20.96
CA SER A 262 -1.85 8.63 -21.84
C SER A 262 -2.64 9.78 -21.23
N LEU A 263 -2.62 9.91 -19.90
CA LEU A 263 -3.28 10.98 -19.15
C LEU A 263 -2.30 11.95 -18.47
N PHE A 264 -0.98 11.79 -18.62
CA PHE A 264 0.01 12.60 -17.90
C PHE A 264 -0.15 14.10 -18.19
N ASP A 265 -0.31 14.48 -19.46
CA ASP A 265 -0.56 15.87 -19.84
C ASP A 265 -1.84 16.42 -19.19
N ALA A 266 -2.94 15.66 -19.25
CA ALA A 266 -4.22 16.08 -18.70
C ALA A 266 -4.17 16.24 -17.17
N ILE A 267 -3.52 15.30 -16.48
CA ILE A 267 -3.36 15.30 -15.03
C ILE A 267 -2.43 16.42 -14.58
N TYR A 268 -1.32 16.63 -15.29
CA TYR A 268 -0.41 17.73 -14.98
C TYR A 268 -1.15 19.08 -15.05
N GLN A 269 -1.84 19.33 -16.17
CA GLN A 269 -2.56 20.59 -16.39
C GLN A 269 -3.74 20.78 -15.43
N SER A 270 -4.40 19.69 -15.03
CA SER A 270 -5.59 19.77 -14.17
C SER A 270 -5.27 19.87 -12.69
N PHE A 271 -4.10 19.40 -12.25
CA PHE A 271 -3.78 19.27 -10.83
C PHE A 271 -2.37 19.77 -10.47
N TYR A 272 -1.32 19.20 -11.07
CA TYR A 272 0.06 19.50 -10.66
C TYR A 272 0.53 20.92 -11.03
N SER A 273 0.00 21.50 -12.11
CA SER A 273 0.30 22.90 -12.48
C SER A 273 -0.64 23.92 -11.82
N VAL A 274 -1.55 23.47 -10.96
CA VAL A 274 -2.51 24.35 -10.28
C VAL A 274 -1.90 24.78 -8.95
N GLU A 275 -1.51 26.06 -8.89
CA GLU A 275 -0.72 26.64 -7.78
C GLU A 275 -1.32 26.38 -6.40
N LYS A 276 -2.67 26.43 -6.27
CA LYS A 276 -3.35 26.20 -4.99
C LYS A 276 -3.13 24.81 -4.38
N TRP A 277 -2.66 23.83 -5.17
CA TRP A 277 -2.46 22.45 -4.71
C TRP A 277 -1.00 22.00 -4.76
N THR A 278 -0.06 22.85 -5.19
CA THR A 278 1.36 22.48 -5.31
C THR A 278 1.88 21.81 -4.05
N ASP A 279 1.49 22.33 -2.89
CA ASP A 279 1.94 21.83 -1.59
C ASP A 279 1.41 20.43 -1.24
N CYS A 280 0.38 19.93 -1.92
CA CYS A 280 -0.14 18.57 -1.68
C CYS A 280 0.76 17.46 -2.24
N PHE A 281 1.65 17.77 -3.19
CA PHE A 281 2.32 16.75 -4.00
C PHE A 281 3.71 16.38 -3.47
N VAL A 282 4.13 15.17 -3.85
CA VAL A 282 5.50 14.69 -3.66
C VAL A 282 6.34 15.05 -4.89
N PHE A 283 7.57 15.48 -4.66
CA PHE A 283 8.57 15.81 -5.67
C PHE A 283 9.78 14.90 -5.51
N TRP A 284 10.39 14.52 -6.63
CA TRP A 284 11.62 13.74 -6.68
C TRP A 284 12.43 14.21 -7.88
N ASN A 285 13.72 14.53 -7.68
CA ASN A 285 14.61 15.05 -8.70
C ASN A 285 14.02 16.28 -9.42
N ASP A 286 13.59 17.27 -8.63
CA ASP A 286 13.01 18.54 -9.09
C ASP A 286 11.69 18.44 -9.88
N LYS A 287 11.08 17.26 -9.99
CA LYS A 287 9.80 17.04 -10.68
C LYS A 287 8.77 16.41 -9.75
N PRO A 288 7.46 16.67 -9.95
CA PRO A 288 6.44 15.89 -9.28
C PRO A 288 6.66 14.38 -9.51
N PHE A 289 6.49 13.60 -8.45
CA PHE A 289 6.62 12.16 -8.50
C PHE A 289 5.28 11.51 -8.85
N ILE A 290 5.30 10.61 -9.83
CA ILE A 290 4.14 9.83 -10.24
C ILE A 290 4.53 8.37 -10.43
N MET A 291 3.58 7.48 -10.26
CA MET A 291 3.73 6.06 -10.55
C MET A 291 2.98 5.67 -11.81
N ARG A 292 3.48 4.64 -12.50
CA ARG A 292 2.78 3.98 -13.59
C ARG A 292 2.75 2.46 -13.39
N TRP A 293 1.88 1.73 -14.10
CA TRP A 293 1.74 0.28 -13.91
C TRP A 293 3.06 -0.48 -14.18
N ASN A 294 3.71 -0.17 -15.31
CA ASN A 294 4.99 -0.80 -15.67
C ASN A 294 5.99 0.27 -16.11
N ALA A 295 7.19 0.34 -15.52
CA ALA A 295 8.29 1.22 -15.93
C ALA A 295 9.63 0.50 -16.03
N GLY A 296 10.40 0.85 -17.06
CA GLY A 296 11.83 0.55 -17.16
C GLY A 296 12.67 1.81 -16.91
N LEU A 297 13.99 1.65 -17.04
CA LEU A 297 14.94 2.76 -16.86
C LEU A 297 14.73 3.92 -17.85
N ASP A 298 14.30 3.63 -19.07
CA ASP A 298 14.06 4.64 -20.11
C ASP A 298 12.83 5.51 -19.83
N ASP A 299 12.05 5.16 -18.82
CA ASP A 299 10.75 5.74 -18.52
C ASP A 299 10.73 6.61 -17.26
N ILE A 300 11.81 6.58 -16.47
CA ILE A 300 11.86 7.17 -15.12
C ILE A 300 11.86 8.70 -15.12
N ASP A 301 12.06 9.31 -16.29
CA ASP A 301 12.03 10.75 -16.45
C ASP A 301 11.19 11.12 -17.68
N THR A 302 10.20 11.97 -17.46
CA THR A 302 9.33 12.47 -18.51
C THR A 302 9.40 13.99 -18.57
N LYS A 303 8.67 14.59 -19.51
CA LYS A 303 8.56 16.06 -19.60
C LYS A 303 8.15 16.69 -18.26
N TYR A 304 7.25 16.05 -17.51
CA TYR A 304 6.62 16.64 -16.34
C TYR A 304 6.95 15.92 -15.03
N PHE A 305 7.25 14.63 -15.08
CA PHE A 305 7.30 13.79 -13.89
C PHE A 305 8.60 12.99 -13.81
N THR A 306 9.07 12.79 -12.59
CA THR A 306 9.88 11.61 -12.25
C THR A 306 8.95 10.44 -12.01
N VAL A 307 9.33 9.27 -12.53
CA VAL A 307 8.45 8.10 -12.64
C VAL A 307 9.10 6.87 -12.01
N ARG A 308 8.26 6.06 -11.36
CA ARG A 308 8.55 4.66 -11.05
C ARG A 308 7.39 3.78 -11.49
N GLY A 309 7.70 2.55 -11.88
CA GLY A 309 6.72 1.52 -12.17
C GLY A 309 6.25 0.86 -10.88
N MET A 310 5.02 0.40 -10.82
CA MET A 310 4.54 -0.46 -9.74
C MET A 310 3.45 -1.40 -10.21
N SER A 311 3.64 -2.68 -9.93
CA SER A 311 2.69 -3.77 -10.24
C SER A 311 2.71 -4.82 -9.13
N GLY A 312 1.75 -5.74 -9.13
CA GLY A 312 1.59 -6.74 -8.06
C GLY A 312 1.87 -8.14 -8.58
N LEU A 313 2.15 -9.07 -7.67
CA LEU A 313 2.24 -10.51 -7.96
C LEU A 313 3.30 -10.93 -8.99
N HIS A 314 4.24 -10.02 -9.28
CA HIS A 314 5.40 -10.22 -10.15
C HIS A 314 6.68 -9.77 -9.46
N GLY A 315 7.86 -10.18 -9.96
CA GLY A 315 9.13 -9.71 -9.41
C GLY A 315 9.28 -8.19 -9.48
N ALA A 316 10.01 -7.60 -8.54
CA ALA A 316 10.49 -6.23 -8.67
C ALA A 316 11.72 -6.19 -9.59
N SER A 317 11.95 -5.05 -10.24
CA SER A 317 13.19 -4.78 -10.97
C SER A 317 13.61 -3.34 -10.73
N THR A 318 14.77 -2.93 -11.26
CA THR A 318 15.18 -1.53 -11.22
C THR A 318 14.09 -0.65 -11.82
N ALA A 319 13.76 0.42 -11.11
CA ALA A 319 12.66 1.35 -11.42
C ALA A 319 11.24 0.75 -11.43
N GLN A 320 11.07 -0.51 -11.05
CA GLN A 320 9.79 -1.21 -10.96
C GLN A 320 9.58 -1.76 -9.55
N TRP A 321 8.72 -1.10 -8.79
CA TRP A 321 8.29 -1.49 -7.47
C TRP A 321 7.24 -2.59 -7.52
N SER A 322 6.98 -3.20 -6.37
CA SER A 322 5.85 -4.12 -6.21
C SER A 322 4.90 -3.66 -5.13
N TYR A 323 3.59 -3.56 -5.39
CA TYR A 323 2.62 -3.19 -4.35
C TYR A 323 2.15 -4.41 -3.52
N LEU A 324 2.21 -5.63 -4.04
CA LEU A 324 1.63 -6.79 -3.36
C LEU A 324 2.38 -8.08 -3.66
N GLN A 325 2.78 -8.81 -2.62
CA GLN A 325 3.43 -10.11 -2.72
C GLN A 325 3.12 -11.02 -1.53
N ALA A 326 3.08 -12.33 -1.79
CA ALA A 326 3.07 -13.34 -0.72
C ALA A 326 4.42 -13.36 0.05
N ASN A 327 5.53 -13.06 -0.64
CA ASN A 327 6.86 -13.01 -0.05
C ASN A 327 7.65 -11.81 -0.58
N ASN A 328 7.59 -10.70 0.15
CA ASN A 328 8.23 -9.45 -0.24
C ASN A 328 9.77 -9.47 -0.20
N LYS A 329 10.42 -10.50 0.39
CA LYS A 329 11.88 -10.67 0.29
C LYS A 329 12.38 -10.76 -1.15
N ARG A 330 11.52 -11.26 -2.05
CA ARG A 330 11.86 -11.47 -3.47
C ARG A 330 11.55 -10.26 -4.34
N THR A 331 11.03 -9.19 -3.75
CA THR A 331 10.55 -8.00 -4.47
C THR A 331 11.02 -6.72 -3.81
N VAL A 332 12.15 -6.77 -3.11
CA VAL A 332 12.90 -5.56 -2.80
C VAL A 332 13.33 -4.95 -4.13
N SER A 333 12.91 -3.73 -4.40
CA SER A 333 13.35 -2.99 -5.57
C SER A 333 14.63 -2.23 -5.24
N TYR A 334 15.61 -2.31 -6.13
CA TYR A 334 16.90 -1.61 -6.00
C TYR A 334 17.08 -0.64 -7.16
N PHE A 335 17.66 0.52 -6.87
CA PHE A 335 18.12 1.45 -7.88
C PHE A 335 19.65 1.50 -7.82
N GLY A 336 20.32 0.81 -8.75
CA GLY A 336 21.73 0.46 -8.57
C GLY A 336 21.88 -0.55 -7.43
N ASP A 337 22.78 -0.27 -6.49
CA ASP A 337 23.01 -1.09 -5.30
C ASP A 337 22.14 -0.67 -4.10
N ASP A 338 21.42 0.45 -4.21
CA ASP A 338 20.65 1.03 -3.11
C ASP A 338 19.22 0.45 -3.05
N PRO A 339 18.75 -0.03 -1.90
CA PRO A 339 17.38 -0.50 -1.74
C PRO A 339 16.41 0.69 -1.82
N GLU A 340 15.62 0.73 -2.88
CA GLU A 340 14.71 1.83 -3.15
C GLU A 340 13.33 1.59 -2.52
N HIS A 341 12.81 0.36 -2.61
CA HIS A 341 11.43 0.08 -2.22
C HIS A 341 11.18 -1.32 -1.66
N VAL A 342 10.33 -1.40 -0.63
CA VAL A 342 9.69 -2.63 -0.14
C VAL A 342 8.21 -2.39 0.10
N SER A 343 7.33 -3.28 -0.40
CA SER A 343 5.92 -3.29 0.01
C SER A 343 5.67 -4.23 1.19
N VAL A 344 4.76 -3.83 2.06
CA VAL A 344 4.17 -4.65 3.12
C VAL A 344 2.65 -4.70 2.98
N CYS A 345 2.07 -5.88 3.16
CA CYS A 345 0.62 -6.10 3.05
C CYS A 345 0.10 -6.99 4.18
N VAL A 346 -1.16 -6.80 4.56
CA VAL A 346 -1.80 -7.59 5.64
C VAL A 346 -2.40 -8.90 5.17
N ALA A 347 -2.71 -8.99 3.89
CA ALA A 347 -3.20 -10.19 3.22
C ALA A 347 -2.81 -10.10 1.73
N ALA A 348 -2.71 -11.23 1.06
CA ALA A 348 -2.39 -11.28 -0.37
C ALA A 348 -2.96 -12.52 -1.04
N GLN A 349 -3.62 -12.33 -2.18
CA GLN A 349 -4.00 -13.41 -3.08
C GLN A 349 -2.87 -13.75 -4.06
N LEU A 350 -2.77 -15.02 -4.45
CA LEU A 350 -2.06 -15.48 -5.65
C LEU A 350 -3.02 -15.51 -6.85
N SER A 351 -4.29 -15.84 -6.62
CA SER A 351 -5.31 -15.88 -7.67
C SER A 351 -6.59 -15.19 -7.22
N TYR A 352 -7.23 -15.68 -6.15
CA TYR A 352 -8.48 -15.08 -5.63
C TYR A 352 -8.44 -14.99 -4.11
N MET A 353 -8.79 -13.83 -3.57
CA MET A 353 -8.83 -13.60 -2.13
C MET A 353 -9.90 -14.46 -1.43
N SER A 354 -11.01 -14.77 -2.11
CA SER A 354 -12.05 -15.65 -1.56
C SER A 354 -11.72 -17.14 -1.59
N ASP A 355 -10.56 -17.53 -2.12
CA ASP A 355 -10.07 -18.91 -2.12
C ASP A 355 -8.91 -19.08 -1.14
N PRO A 356 -9.14 -19.69 0.04
CA PRO A 356 -8.10 -19.90 1.05
C PRO A 356 -6.90 -20.73 0.59
N HIS A 357 -6.99 -21.44 -0.54
CA HIS A 357 -5.88 -22.24 -1.06
C HIS A 357 -4.92 -21.38 -1.89
N SER A 358 -5.39 -20.25 -2.41
CA SER A 358 -4.61 -19.28 -3.16
C SER A 358 -4.46 -17.93 -2.45
N ALA A 359 -5.03 -17.75 -1.25
CA ALA A 359 -4.92 -16.55 -0.45
C ALA A 359 -4.07 -16.74 0.81
N ASN A 360 -3.29 -15.71 1.16
CA ASN A 360 -2.67 -15.55 2.47
C ASN A 360 -3.51 -14.56 3.25
N GLY A 361 -4.25 -15.07 4.23
CA GLY A 361 -5.03 -14.22 5.15
C GLY A 361 -4.14 -13.55 6.18
N ARG A 362 -4.74 -12.64 6.95
CA ARG A 362 -4.05 -11.88 8.00
C ARG A 362 -3.40 -12.77 9.05
N ALA A 363 -4.00 -13.93 9.32
CA ALA A 363 -3.56 -14.92 10.28
C ALA A 363 -3.23 -14.28 11.64
N GLY A 364 -4.17 -13.50 12.18
CA GLY A 364 -3.99 -12.76 13.42
C GLY A 364 -2.82 -11.78 13.41
N GLY A 365 -2.44 -11.24 12.25
CA GLY A 365 -1.31 -10.31 12.07
C GLY A 365 0.02 -10.97 11.71
N VAL A 366 0.14 -12.31 11.77
CA VAL A 366 1.39 -13.02 11.47
C VAL A 366 1.87 -12.77 10.04
N PHE A 367 0.93 -12.71 9.08
CA PHE A 367 1.30 -12.44 7.69
C PHE A 367 1.91 -11.05 7.55
N TRP A 368 1.28 -10.03 8.15
CA TRP A 368 1.79 -8.67 8.10
C TRP A 368 3.14 -8.51 8.78
N TYR A 369 3.30 -9.09 9.99
CA TYR A 369 4.59 -9.15 10.69
C TYR A 369 5.69 -9.74 9.81
N SER A 370 5.38 -10.82 9.08
CA SER A 370 6.36 -11.43 8.17
C SER A 370 6.77 -10.52 7.01
N GLN A 371 5.89 -9.64 6.54
CA GLN A 371 6.23 -8.64 5.53
C GLN A 371 7.12 -7.53 6.13
N TRP A 372 6.79 -7.02 7.32
CA TRP A 372 7.57 -5.99 8.01
C TRP A 372 8.99 -6.42 8.34
N LEU A 373 9.24 -7.70 8.64
CA LEU A 373 10.59 -8.21 8.85
C LEU A 373 11.54 -7.90 7.68
N THR A 374 11.05 -7.94 6.44
CA THR A 374 11.86 -7.54 5.27
C THR A 374 12.17 -6.06 5.30
N ALA A 375 11.19 -5.20 5.54
CA ALA A 375 11.40 -3.74 5.59
C ALA A 375 12.43 -3.36 6.69
N PHE A 376 12.26 -3.87 7.91
CA PHE A 376 13.20 -3.65 9.02
C PHE A 376 14.59 -4.24 8.78
N LYS A 377 14.73 -5.26 7.93
CA LYS A 377 16.05 -5.82 7.60
C LYS A 377 16.77 -5.00 6.52
N ILE A 378 16.02 -4.50 5.55
CA ILE A 378 16.55 -3.86 4.35
C ILE A 378 16.73 -2.35 4.54
N HIS A 379 15.84 -1.71 5.29
CA HIS A 379 15.76 -0.25 5.44
C HIS A 379 15.79 0.48 4.08
N PRO A 380 14.79 0.27 3.20
CA PRO A 380 14.75 0.92 1.91
C PRO A 380 14.47 2.42 2.04
N LYS A 381 14.72 3.17 0.96
CA LYS A 381 14.28 4.58 0.84
C LYS A 381 12.79 4.74 1.16
N ILE A 382 11.95 3.85 0.64
CA ILE A 382 10.48 3.88 0.77
C ILE A 382 9.95 2.50 1.18
N VAL A 383 9.09 2.47 2.18
CA VAL A 383 8.19 1.35 2.46
C VAL A 383 6.78 1.74 2.00
N SER A 384 6.11 0.91 1.19
CA SER A 384 4.69 1.11 0.90
C SER A 384 3.81 0.10 1.63
N VAL A 385 2.68 0.57 2.14
CA VAL A 385 1.68 -0.27 2.80
C VAL A 385 0.50 -0.50 1.86
N THR A 386 0.07 -1.75 1.76
CA THR A 386 -1.16 -2.13 1.04
C THR A 386 -2.14 -2.74 2.04
N TRP A 387 -3.31 -2.14 2.29
CA TRP A 387 -3.91 -0.92 1.69
C TRP A 387 -4.69 -0.14 2.77
N TRP A 388 -4.84 1.19 2.67
CA TRP A 388 -5.66 1.94 3.65
C TRP A 388 -7.16 1.64 3.52
N ASN A 389 -7.80 2.06 2.42
CA ASN A 389 -9.26 2.06 2.23
C ASN A 389 -9.78 1.27 1.00
N GLU A 390 -9.22 0.10 0.71
CA GLU A 390 -9.71 -0.77 -0.36
C GLU A 390 -10.91 -1.62 0.09
N TRP A 391 -12.04 -0.94 0.36
CA TRP A 391 -13.20 -1.61 0.93
C TRP A 391 -13.99 -2.49 -0.02
N THR A 392 -13.91 -2.25 -1.33
CA THR A 392 -14.82 -2.88 -2.29
C THR A 392 -14.14 -3.88 -3.23
N ALA A 393 -14.85 -4.97 -3.55
CA ALA A 393 -14.45 -5.92 -4.58
C ALA A 393 -15.67 -6.43 -5.35
N GLN A 394 -15.48 -6.86 -6.60
CA GLN A 394 -16.56 -7.40 -7.43
C GLN A 394 -16.65 -8.92 -7.29
N LEU A 395 -17.89 -9.43 -7.29
CA LEU A 395 -18.16 -10.87 -7.37
C LEU A 395 -18.19 -11.33 -8.82
N TYR A 396 -17.34 -12.30 -9.15
CA TYR A 396 -17.27 -12.94 -10.47
C TYR A 396 -17.67 -14.40 -10.42
N TYR A 397 -18.01 -14.95 -11.59
CA TYR A 397 -18.21 -16.38 -11.79
C TYR A 397 -17.33 -16.87 -12.94
N PHE A 398 -16.59 -17.95 -12.69
CA PHE A 398 -15.79 -18.67 -13.69
C PHE A 398 -16.17 -20.15 -13.69
N ASP A 399 -15.95 -20.87 -14.81
CA ASP A 399 -16.23 -22.32 -14.89
C ASP A 399 -15.49 -23.13 -13.81
N SER A 400 -14.29 -22.67 -13.45
CA SER A 400 -13.54 -23.07 -12.26
C SER A 400 -12.79 -21.83 -11.77
N PRO A 401 -12.78 -21.51 -10.47
CA PRO A 401 -13.32 -22.30 -9.34
C PRO A 401 -14.81 -22.03 -9.02
N GLY A 402 -15.51 -21.20 -9.80
CA GLY A 402 -16.89 -20.78 -9.54
C GLY A 402 -16.98 -19.31 -9.15
N TYR A 403 -17.77 -19.01 -8.11
CA TYR A 403 -17.96 -17.69 -7.54
C TYR A 403 -16.74 -17.23 -6.73
N VAL A 404 -16.18 -16.08 -7.08
CA VAL A 404 -14.94 -15.56 -6.47
C VAL A 404 -14.93 -14.05 -6.29
N PHE A 405 -14.18 -13.62 -5.28
CA PHE A 405 -13.67 -12.26 -5.12
C PHE A 405 -12.15 -12.25 -5.31
N THR A 406 -11.64 -11.32 -6.10
CA THR A 406 -10.21 -11.24 -6.42
C THR A 406 -9.41 -10.59 -5.30
N ASP A 407 -9.82 -9.40 -4.84
CA ASP A 407 -8.98 -8.51 -4.04
C ASP A 407 -9.32 -8.50 -2.54
N ASN A 408 -10.60 -8.43 -2.21
CA ASN A 408 -11.12 -8.36 -0.84
C ASN A 408 -12.32 -9.28 -0.69
N PHE A 409 -12.46 -9.93 0.46
CA PHE A 409 -13.53 -10.88 0.71
C PHE A 409 -14.14 -10.75 2.10
N ASN A 410 -13.35 -10.91 3.17
CA ASN A 410 -13.85 -10.89 4.55
C ASN A 410 -12.76 -10.42 5.52
N GLN A 411 -13.03 -10.41 6.83
CA GLN A 411 -12.06 -9.92 7.82
C GLN A 411 -10.67 -10.59 7.72
N GLU A 412 -10.62 -11.91 7.49
CA GLU A 412 -9.35 -12.66 7.39
C GLU A 412 -8.68 -12.48 6.02
N TYR A 413 -9.46 -12.35 4.96
CA TYR A 413 -9.01 -12.31 3.57
C TYR A 413 -9.42 -10.99 2.90
N SER A 414 -8.79 -9.90 3.34
CA SER A 414 -8.89 -8.56 2.74
C SER A 414 -7.64 -7.76 3.07
N ARG A 415 -7.22 -6.88 2.16
CA ARG A 415 -5.95 -6.12 2.22
C ARG A 415 -6.06 -4.79 2.96
N ASP A 416 -7.27 -4.32 3.18
CA ASP A 416 -7.62 -3.07 3.83
C ASP A 416 -7.23 -3.00 5.31
N ILE A 417 -6.79 -1.84 5.82
CA ILE A 417 -6.46 -1.63 7.24
C ILE A 417 -7.12 -0.40 7.86
N GLU A 418 -8.02 0.26 7.14
CA GLU A 418 -8.81 1.35 7.70
C GLU A 418 -9.64 0.79 8.88
N PRO A 419 -9.81 1.54 9.98
CA PRO A 419 -10.61 1.09 11.10
C PRO A 419 -11.99 0.57 10.68
N MET A 420 -12.31 -0.66 11.10
CA MET A 420 -13.54 -1.37 10.79
C MET A 420 -14.58 -1.17 11.90
N LYS A 421 -15.87 -1.11 11.55
CA LYS A 421 -16.95 -1.18 12.53
C LYS A 421 -17.12 -2.62 13.00
N GLY A 422 -16.93 -2.86 14.30
CA GLY A 422 -16.86 -4.24 14.80
C GLY A 422 -15.59 -4.95 14.30
N GLY A 423 -15.63 -6.28 14.20
CA GLY A 423 -14.49 -7.07 13.72
C GLY A 423 -13.18 -6.75 14.43
N HIS A 424 -12.15 -6.36 13.68
CA HIS A 424 -10.84 -5.99 14.22
C HIS A 424 -10.74 -4.54 14.71
N GLY A 425 -11.79 -3.73 14.60
CA GLY A 425 -11.80 -2.34 15.08
C GLY A 425 -10.65 -1.50 14.50
N ASP A 426 -9.86 -0.88 15.37
CA ASP A 426 -8.70 -0.07 15.02
C ASP A 426 -7.35 -0.83 15.13
N GLN A 427 -7.38 -2.16 15.28
CA GLN A 427 -6.20 -2.94 15.65
C GLN A 427 -5.06 -2.79 14.64
N TYR A 428 -5.36 -2.85 13.34
CA TYR A 428 -4.37 -2.71 12.28
C TYR A 428 -3.87 -1.27 12.14
N TYR A 429 -4.70 -0.27 12.42
CA TYR A 429 -4.27 1.13 12.51
C TYR A 429 -3.26 1.33 13.67
N ARG A 430 -3.56 0.83 14.87
CA ARG A 430 -2.63 0.93 16.01
C ARG A 430 -1.31 0.21 15.74
N TRP A 431 -1.35 -0.91 15.04
CA TRP A 431 -0.15 -1.62 14.62
C TRP A 431 0.63 -0.88 13.53
N LEU A 432 -0.04 -0.22 12.59
CA LEU A 432 0.61 0.66 11.61
C LEU A 432 1.43 1.74 12.32
N CYS A 433 0.84 2.44 13.30
CA CYS A 433 1.53 3.46 14.08
C CYS A 433 2.78 2.90 14.76
N GLU A 434 2.66 1.73 15.39
CA GLU A 434 3.78 1.12 16.13
C GLU A 434 4.89 0.60 15.20
N TYR A 435 4.54 -0.01 14.06
CA TYR A 435 5.54 -0.40 13.06
C TYR A 435 6.30 0.81 12.52
N ILE A 436 5.60 1.89 12.15
CA ILE A 436 6.24 3.10 11.62
C ILE A 436 7.13 3.75 12.68
N ARG A 437 6.65 3.87 13.92
CA ARG A 437 7.43 4.40 15.05
C ARG A 437 8.72 3.61 15.27
N ALA A 438 8.62 2.29 15.42
CA ALA A 438 9.77 1.42 15.66
C ALA A 438 10.74 1.42 14.48
N TYR A 439 10.22 1.41 13.24
CA TYR A 439 11.02 1.43 12.01
C TYR A 439 11.89 2.70 11.95
N ARG A 440 11.30 3.87 12.18
CA ARG A 440 12.01 5.16 12.18
C ARG A 440 12.95 5.33 13.37
N ALA A 441 12.64 4.69 14.50
CA ALA A 441 13.51 4.70 15.68
C ALA A 441 14.72 3.76 15.55
N GLY A 442 14.81 2.96 14.47
CA GLY A 442 15.86 1.95 14.31
C GLY A 442 15.77 0.82 15.33
N GLU A 443 14.56 0.56 15.86
CA GLU A 443 14.30 -0.52 16.80
C GLU A 443 14.13 -1.87 16.09
N ASP A 444 14.18 -2.96 16.86
CA ASP A 444 13.81 -4.28 16.35
C ASP A 444 12.34 -4.31 15.92
N CYS A 445 12.05 -5.06 14.85
CA CYS A 445 10.69 -5.22 14.32
C CYS A 445 9.73 -5.75 15.41
N PRO A 446 8.72 -4.97 15.84
CA PRO A 446 7.85 -5.35 16.93
C PRO A 446 6.97 -6.54 16.51
N VAL A 447 6.76 -7.48 17.43
CA VAL A 447 5.91 -8.66 17.19
C VAL A 447 4.46 -8.30 17.48
N LEU A 448 3.77 -7.73 16.48
CA LEU A 448 2.39 -7.29 16.60
C LEU A 448 1.44 -8.33 15.99
N VAL A 449 0.89 -9.19 16.86
CA VAL A 449 -0.06 -10.24 16.49
C VAL A 449 -1.17 -10.35 17.54
N GLU A 450 -2.29 -10.95 17.15
CA GLU A 450 -3.41 -11.25 18.05
C GLU A 450 -2.99 -12.28 19.11
N PRO A 451 -3.62 -12.25 20.31
CA PRO A 451 -3.37 -13.23 21.34
C PRO A 451 -3.53 -14.67 20.83
N GLY A 452 -2.54 -15.53 21.11
CA GLY A 452 -2.51 -16.93 20.67
C GLY A 452 -1.78 -17.19 19.35
N TYR A 453 -1.31 -16.14 18.66
CA TYR A 453 -0.54 -16.25 17.41
C TYR A 453 0.98 -16.10 17.61
N GLU A 454 1.47 -15.92 18.84
CA GLU A 454 2.87 -15.64 19.16
C GLU A 454 3.80 -16.78 18.70
N SER A 455 3.36 -18.02 18.87
CA SER A 455 4.12 -19.20 18.40
C SER A 455 4.24 -19.26 16.87
N LYS A 456 3.22 -18.81 16.14
CA LYS A 456 3.24 -18.69 14.67
C LYS A 456 4.14 -17.53 14.23
N ALA A 457 4.09 -16.39 14.93
CA ALA A 457 5.00 -15.27 14.69
C ALA A 457 6.47 -15.68 14.91
N ALA A 458 6.77 -16.37 16.00
CA ALA A 458 8.11 -16.91 16.27
C ALA A 458 8.58 -17.90 15.18
N ARG A 459 7.65 -18.68 14.60
CA ARG A 459 7.97 -19.54 13.45
C ARG A 459 8.24 -18.71 12.19
N ALA A 460 7.46 -17.67 11.92
CA ALA A 460 7.67 -16.76 10.80
C ALA A 460 9.06 -16.09 10.89
N LEU A 461 9.45 -15.60 12.07
CA LEU A 461 10.79 -15.06 12.31
C LEU A 461 11.89 -16.09 12.06
N ARG A 462 11.75 -17.33 12.58
CA ARG A 462 12.73 -18.40 12.31
C ARG A 462 12.85 -18.74 10.84
N LEU A 463 11.76 -18.70 10.07
CA LEU A 463 11.78 -18.88 8.63
C LEU A 463 12.38 -17.68 7.91
N PHE A 464 12.22 -16.48 8.46
CA PHE A 464 12.83 -15.28 7.94
C PHE A 464 14.36 -15.26 8.13
N LEU A 465 14.87 -15.74 9.26
CA LEU A 465 16.30 -15.76 9.57
C LEU A 465 17.08 -16.89 8.87
N ARG A 466 16.37 -17.87 8.30
CA ARG A 466 16.93 -18.89 7.41
C ARG A 466 16.94 -18.36 5.98
#